data_AF-A0A7S0P9Y8-F1
#
_entry.id   AF-A0A7S0P9Y8-F1
#
_cell.length_a   1.000
_cell.length_b   1.000
_cell.length_c   1.000
_cell.angle_alpha   90.00
_cell.angle_beta   90.00
_cell.angle_gamma   90.00
#
_symmetry.space_group_name_H-M   'P 1'
#
loop_
_entity.id
_entity.type
_entity.pdbx_description
1 polymer ?
#
loop_
_entity_poly.entity_id
_entity_poly.type
_entity_poly.pdbx_seq_one_letter_code
_entity_poly.pdbx_strand_id
1 'polypeptide(L)'
;MAAAATRRGADMLGLQDSLPVQNIIDAEGSGPEDVLYSSHIDKINRKGKTQKRVLLVTNRAMYNIMPSLSVCKRRIPLQLVTAVTLSSVSNQFILHVPSEYDYHYSDAAKEAIMETVRDAKFAAALGDLEVRHVSDASLDALCTTRVQARAARAAGVARPVGG
;
A
#
# COMPACT_ATOMS: atom_id res chain seq x y z
N MET A 1 12.76 -25.38 6.47
CA MET A 1 11.43 -24.76 6.34
C MET A 1 11.29 -23.73 7.45
N ALA A 2 11.49 -22.45 7.15
CA ALA A 2 11.27 -21.38 8.13
C ALA A 2 9.87 -20.83 7.87
N ALA A 3 8.91 -21.19 8.71
CA ALA A 3 7.67 -20.45 8.82
C ALA A 3 8.03 -19.07 9.34
N ALA A 4 8.07 -18.07 8.45
CA ALA A 4 8.16 -16.68 8.86
C ALA A 4 6.98 -16.43 9.80
N ALA A 5 7.27 -16.20 11.08
CA ALA A 5 6.27 -15.87 12.06
C ALA A 5 5.64 -14.53 11.67
N THR A 6 4.55 -14.58 10.90
CA THR A 6 3.66 -13.45 10.65
C THR A 6 3.33 -12.84 12.00
N ARG A 7 3.81 -11.61 12.25
CA ARG A 7 3.47 -10.86 13.45
C ARG A 7 1.98 -10.54 13.40
N ARG A 8 1.14 -11.42 13.96
CA ARG A 8 -0.30 -11.18 14.13
C ARG A 8 -0.62 -9.94 14.97
N GLY A 9 0.37 -9.35 15.65
CA GLY A 9 0.21 -8.15 16.47
C GLY A 9 -0.01 -6.85 15.70
N ALA A 10 0.05 -6.84 14.37
CA ALA A 10 -0.17 -5.64 13.55
C ALA A 10 -1.58 -5.55 12.93
N ASP A 11 -2.43 -6.56 13.14
CA ASP A 11 -3.86 -6.53 12.80
C ASP A 11 -4.66 -5.71 13.81
N MET A 12 -4.51 -4.38 13.76
CA MET A 12 -5.06 -3.47 14.78
C MET A 12 -6.60 -3.45 14.80
N LEU A 13 -7.24 -3.85 13.71
CA LEU A 13 -8.70 -3.91 13.58
C LEU A 13 -9.25 -5.34 13.70
N GLY A 14 -8.40 -6.36 13.92
CA GLY A 14 -8.83 -7.76 14.07
C GLY A 14 -9.57 -8.29 12.84
N LEU A 15 -9.12 -7.91 11.63
CA LEU A 15 -9.85 -8.18 10.39
C LEU A 15 -9.57 -9.56 9.80
N GLN A 16 -8.60 -10.31 10.34
CA GLN A 16 -8.35 -11.70 9.91
C GLN A 16 -9.62 -12.56 9.95
N ASP A 17 -10.45 -12.46 11.00
CA ASP A 17 -11.63 -13.32 11.15
C ASP A 17 -12.94 -12.64 10.68
N SER A 18 -12.82 -11.45 10.08
CA SER A 18 -13.96 -10.65 9.65
C SER A 18 -14.54 -11.20 8.34
N LEU A 19 -15.77 -11.72 8.39
CA LEU A 19 -16.45 -12.27 7.21
C LEU A 19 -16.52 -11.28 6.01
N PRO A 20 -16.84 -9.97 6.20
CA PRO A 20 -16.77 -9.00 5.10
C PRO A 20 -15.39 -8.89 4.46
N VAL A 21 -14.31 -8.98 5.26
CA VAL A 21 -12.95 -8.87 4.75
C VAL A 21 -12.51 -10.14 4.05
N GLN A 22 -12.86 -11.30 4.60
CA GLN A 22 -12.63 -12.59 3.95
C GLN A 22 -13.35 -12.66 2.59
N ASN A 23 -14.61 -12.22 2.52
CA ASN A 23 -15.33 -12.13 1.24
C ASN A 23 -14.63 -11.21 0.23
N ILE A 24 -14.02 -10.11 0.68
CA ILE A 24 -13.23 -9.21 -0.17
C ILE A 24 -11.95 -9.88 -0.66
N ILE A 25 -11.23 -10.57 0.25
CA ILE A 25 -10.01 -11.31 -0.08
C ILE A 25 -10.33 -12.42 -1.07
N ASP A 26 -11.43 -13.15 -0.88
CA ASP A 26 -11.83 -14.25 -1.77
C ASP A 26 -12.30 -13.73 -3.14
N ALA A 27 -12.97 -12.58 -3.18
CA ALA A 27 -13.47 -11.99 -4.42
C ALA A 27 -12.36 -11.37 -5.29
N GLU A 28 -11.37 -10.70 -4.66
CA GLU A 28 -10.32 -9.95 -5.36
C GLU A 28 -8.98 -10.71 -5.41
N GLY A 29 -8.78 -11.64 -4.48
CA GLY A 29 -7.57 -12.43 -4.32
C GLY A 29 -7.50 -13.63 -5.26
N SER A 30 -6.48 -14.46 -5.04
CA SER A 30 -6.25 -15.68 -5.84
C SER A 30 -6.08 -16.90 -4.92
N GLY A 31 -6.95 -17.00 -3.93
CA GLY A 31 -6.93 -18.00 -2.87
C GLY A 31 -6.71 -17.39 -1.48
N PRO A 32 -6.55 -18.23 -0.45
CA PRO A 32 -6.49 -17.78 0.95
C PRO A 32 -5.28 -16.87 1.18
N GLU A 33 -5.53 -15.74 1.83
CA GLU A 33 -4.51 -14.76 2.21
C GLU A 33 -4.58 -14.51 3.72
N ASP A 34 -3.40 -14.40 4.34
CA ASP A 34 -3.29 -14.06 5.76
C ASP A 34 -3.12 -12.56 5.91
N VAL A 35 -3.98 -11.94 6.72
CA VAL A 35 -3.88 -10.54 7.13
C VAL A 35 -2.68 -10.39 8.06
N LEU A 36 -1.74 -9.57 7.63
CA LEU A 36 -0.54 -9.22 8.38
C LEU A 36 -0.73 -7.90 9.13
N TYR A 37 -1.47 -6.97 8.54
CA TYR A 37 -1.72 -5.66 9.11
C TYR A 37 -3.09 -5.12 8.69
N SER A 38 -3.74 -4.42 9.61
CA SER A 38 -4.95 -3.66 9.32
C SER A 38 -4.97 -2.37 10.12
N SER A 39 -5.33 -1.25 9.47
CA SER A 39 -5.56 0.02 10.18
C SER A 39 -6.41 0.98 9.36
N HIS A 40 -6.94 2.01 10.04
CA HIS A 40 -7.51 3.17 9.37
C HIS A 40 -6.39 4.12 8.96
N ILE A 41 -6.33 4.44 7.68
CA ILE A 41 -5.35 5.36 7.10
C ILE A 41 -6.04 6.50 6.36
N ASP A 42 -5.28 7.55 6.12
CA ASP A 42 -5.71 8.72 5.37
C ASP A 42 -5.14 8.70 3.96
N LYS A 43 -5.99 8.51 2.94
CA LYS A 43 -5.59 8.60 1.54
C LYS A 43 -5.60 10.04 1.07
N ILE A 44 -4.48 10.52 0.56
CA ILE A 44 -4.37 11.85 -0.04
C ILE A 44 -4.63 11.71 -1.54
N ASN A 45 -5.60 12.47 -2.06
CA ASN A 45 -5.89 12.46 -3.49
C ASN A 45 -5.07 13.54 -4.23
N ARG A 46 -5.09 13.50 -5.57
CA ARG A 46 -4.39 14.49 -6.42
C ARG A 46 -4.75 15.95 -6.14
N LYS A 47 -5.89 16.23 -5.50
CA LYS A 47 -6.32 17.59 -5.11
C LYS A 47 -5.92 17.92 -3.66
N GLY A 48 -5.06 17.13 -3.03
CA GLY A 48 -4.64 17.28 -1.62
C GLY A 48 -5.73 16.96 -0.60
N LYS A 49 -6.89 16.41 -1.01
CA LYS A 49 -7.96 16.07 -0.06
C LYS A 49 -7.76 14.69 0.52
N THR A 50 -7.85 14.62 1.84
CA THR A 50 -7.78 13.38 2.60
C THR A 50 -9.09 12.59 2.56
N GLN A 51 -8.98 11.28 2.44
CA GLN A 51 -10.09 10.34 2.43
C GLN A 51 -9.77 9.16 3.35
N LYS A 52 -10.56 8.96 4.41
CA LYS A 52 -10.39 7.81 5.30
C LYS A 52 -10.57 6.48 4.56
N ARG A 53 -9.65 5.56 4.75
CA ARG A 53 -9.66 4.19 4.18
C ARG A 53 -9.19 3.21 5.23
N VAL A 54 -9.55 1.95 5.05
CA VAL A 54 -8.90 0.84 5.76
C VAL A 54 -7.81 0.31 4.86
N LEU A 55 -6.57 0.33 5.34
CA LEU A 55 -5.46 -0.37 4.71
C LEU A 55 -5.38 -1.77 5.31
N LEU A 56 -5.47 -2.77 4.45
CA LEU A 56 -5.21 -4.15 4.81
C LEU A 56 -3.94 -4.58 4.07
N VAL A 57 -2.99 -5.17 4.77
CA VAL A 57 -1.82 -5.79 4.16
C VAL A 57 -1.91 -7.28 4.44
N THR A 58 -1.87 -8.09 3.39
CA THR A 58 -1.82 -9.55 3.47
C THR A 58 -0.45 -10.05 3.04
N ASN A 59 -0.24 -11.37 3.12
CA ASN A 59 0.93 -12.04 2.57
C ASN A 59 1.06 -11.97 1.03
N ARG A 60 0.04 -11.48 0.30
CA ARG A 60 0.06 -11.41 -1.17
C ARG A 60 -0.21 -10.03 -1.74
N ALA A 61 -1.05 -9.23 -1.08
CA ALA A 61 -1.50 -7.95 -1.61
C ALA A 61 -1.81 -6.94 -0.50
N MET A 62 -1.86 -5.67 -0.89
CA MET A 62 -2.42 -4.60 -0.08
C MET A 62 -3.80 -4.24 -0.61
N TYR A 63 -4.76 -4.00 0.29
CA TYR A 63 -6.12 -3.64 -0.06
C TYR A 63 -6.44 -2.25 0.49
N ASN A 64 -7.05 -1.44 -0.37
CA ASN A 64 -7.64 -0.17 -0.01
C ASN A 64 -9.16 -0.36 0.10
N ILE A 65 -9.65 -0.47 1.32
CA ILE A 65 -11.05 -0.79 1.62
C ILE A 65 -11.77 0.46 2.11
N MET A 66 -13.06 0.57 1.80
CA MET A 66 -13.91 1.59 2.41
C MET A 66 -13.99 1.37 3.94
N PRO A 67 -14.11 2.44 4.76
CA PRO A 67 -14.27 2.29 6.21
C PRO A 67 -15.47 1.43 6.64
N SER A 68 -16.49 1.31 5.78
CA SER A 68 -17.65 0.44 5.98
C SER A 68 -17.36 -1.05 5.80
N LEU A 69 -16.14 -1.44 5.40
CA LEU A 69 -15.72 -2.81 5.07
C LEU A 69 -16.58 -3.50 4.00
N SER A 70 -17.37 -2.74 3.25
CA SER A 70 -18.33 -3.29 2.28
C SER A 70 -17.76 -3.41 0.87
N VAL A 71 -16.75 -2.61 0.53
CA VAL A 71 -16.22 -2.53 -0.84
C VAL A 71 -14.71 -2.30 -0.80
N CYS A 72 -13.97 -3.16 -1.49
CA CYS A 72 -12.59 -2.93 -1.86
C CYS A 72 -12.53 -1.94 -3.02
N LYS A 73 -11.82 -0.82 -2.85
CA LYS A 73 -11.60 0.15 -3.94
C LYS A 73 -10.41 -0.22 -4.81
N ARG A 74 -9.44 -0.93 -4.24
CA ARG A 74 -8.24 -1.35 -4.97
C ARG A 74 -7.54 -2.48 -4.24
N ARG A 75 -7.19 -3.53 -4.98
CA ARG A 75 -6.17 -4.50 -4.62
C ARG A 75 -4.85 -4.14 -5.30
N ILE A 76 -3.76 -4.14 -4.56
CA ILE A 76 -2.40 -3.84 -5.02
C ILE A 76 -1.54 -5.07 -4.69
N PRO A 77 -1.27 -5.95 -5.66
CA PRO A 77 -0.37 -7.09 -5.44
C PRO A 77 1.00 -6.62 -4.96
N LEU A 78 1.57 -7.28 -3.94
CA LEU A 78 2.88 -6.93 -3.38
C LEU A 78 4.01 -7.01 -4.42
N GLN A 79 3.83 -7.86 -5.43
CA GLN A 79 4.73 -7.99 -6.58
C GLN A 79 4.88 -6.70 -7.39
N LEU A 80 3.83 -5.87 -7.44
CA LEU A 80 3.82 -4.64 -8.23
C LEU A 80 4.39 -3.44 -7.46
N VAL A 81 4.55 -3.57 -6.13
CA VAL A 81 5.11 -2.51 -5.28
C VAL A 81 6.63 -2.60 -5.37
N THR A 82 7.27 -1.60 -5.98
CA THR A 82 8.73 -1.60 -6.14
C THR A 82 9.43 -0.79 -5.07
N ALA A 83 8.84 0.34 -4.68
CA ALA A 83 9.45 1.25 -3.73
C ALA A 83 8.40 1.89 -2.81
N VAL A 84 8.84 2.31 -1.63
CA VAL A 84 8.07 3.14 -0.70
C VAL A 84 8.87 4.37 -0.33
N THR A 85 8.26 5.53 -0.48
CA THR A 85 8.86 6.79 -0.03
C THR A 85 8.15 7.28 1.22
N LEU A 86 8.91 7.48 2.30
CA LEU A 86 8.44 7.96 3.60
C LEU A 86 8.87 9.41 3.81
N SER A 87 7.98 10.26 4.31
CA SER A 87 8.38 11.57 4.83
C SER A 87 9.02 11.40 6.21
N SER A 88 10.13 12.07 6.45
CA SER A 88 10.80 12.13 7.76
C SER A 88 10.22 13.24 8.65
N VAL A 89 9.40 14.12 8.10
CA VAL A 89 8.89 15.32 8.78
C VAL A 89 7.37 15.25 8.98
N SER A 90 6.67 14.51 8.10
CA SER A 90 5.23 14.29 8.19
C SER A 90 4.90 12.79 8.25
N ASN A 91 3.64 12.49 8.50
CA ASN A 91 3.14 11.12 8.52
C ASN A 91 2.80 10.58 7.12
N GLN A 92 3.24 11.26 6.07
CA GLN A 92 2.93 10.88 4.69
C GLN A 92 3.88 9.80 4.17
N PHE A 93 3.34 8.95 3.32
CA PHE A 93 4.11 7.96 2.57
C PHE A 93 3.50 7.69 1.19
N ILE A 94 4.35 7.27 0.26
CA ILE A 94 3.98 6.93 -1.11
C ILE A 94 4.35 5.49 -1.38
N LEU A 95 3.39 4.72 -1.90
CA LEU A 95 3.65 3.42 -2.50
C LEU A 95 3.85 3.59 -4.01
N HIS A 96 5.04 3.24 -4.50
CA HIS A 96 5.34 3.29 -5.92
C HIS A 96 4.96 1.99 -6.59
N VAL A 97 4.09 2.09 -7.60
CA VAL A 97 3.57 0.94 -8.37
C VAL A 97 3.82 1.19 -9.85
N PRO A 98 4.93 0.68 -10.41
CA PRO A 98 5.34 1.04 -11.76
C PRO A 98 4.42 0.60 -12.88
N SER A 99 3.75 -0.52 -12.67
CA SER A 99 2.72 -1.05 -13.55
C SER A 99 1.44 -0.22 -13.56
N GLU A 100 1.28 0.74 -12.66
CA GLU A 100 0.07 1.54 -12.53
C GLU A 100 0.43 3.00 -12.21
N TYR A 101 0.08 3.47 -11.02
CA TYR A 101 0.32 4.81 -10.51
C TYR A 101 0.58 4.72 -9.01
N ASP A 102 1.14 5.78 -8.45
CA ASP A 102 1.58 5.76 -7.07
C ASP A 102 0.40 6.07 -6.12
N TYR A 103 0.46 5.52 -4.92
CA TYR A 103 -0.55 5.72 -3.90
C TYR A 103 0.00 6.57 -2.77
N HIS A 104 -0.64 7.71 -2.53
CA HIS A 104 -0.27 8.64 -1.47
C HIS A 104 -1.18 8.47 -0.27
N TYR A 105 -0.56 8.17 0.86
CA TYR A 105 -1.20 7.90 2.13
C TYR A 105 -0.56 8.71 3.25
N SER A 106 -1.26 8.80 4.37
CA SER A 106 -0.78 9.42 5.60
C SER A 106 -1.23 8.55 6.76
N ASP A 107 -0.28 8.16 7.60
CA ASP A 107 -0.53 7.44 8.85
C ASP A 107 0.64 7.60 9.83
N ALA A 108 0.34 7.66 11.13
CA ALA A 108 1.37 7.77 12.17
C ALA A 108 2.22 6.49 12.28
N ALA A 109 1.68 5.34 11.89
CA ALA A 109 2.35 4.05 11.87
C ALA A 109 2.94 3.71 10.48
N LYS A 110 3.30 4.71 9.67
CA LYS A 110 3.91 4.53 8.34
C LYS A 110 5.15 3.63 8.35
N GLU A 111 5.98 3.72 9.40
CA GLU A 111 7.15 2.87 9.60
C GLU A 111 6.74 1.40 9.77
N ALA A 112 5.73 1.12 10.61
CA ALA A 112 5.23 -0.23 10.83
C ALA A 112 4.56 -0.81 9.56
N ILE A 113 3.86 0.01 8.78
CA ILE A 113 3.31 -0.39 7.49
C ILE A 113 4.43 -0.78 6.54
N MET A 114 5.48 0.05 6.43
CA MET A 114 6.63 -0.23 5.56
C MET A 114 7.34 -1.52 5.97
N GLU A 115 7.59 -1.71 7.27
CA GLU A 115 8.21 -2.94 7.79
C GLU A 115 7.35 -4.16 7.47
N THR A 116 6.03 -4.08 7.66
CA THR A 116 5.10 -5.18 7.33
C THR A 116 5.15 -5.52 5.84
N VAL A 117 5.15 -4.51 4.95
CA VAL A 117 5.23 -4.73 3.50
C VAL A 117 6.57 -5.34 3.12
N ARG A 118 7.68 -4.89 3.73
CA ARG A 118 9.02 -5.43 3.50
C ARG A 118 9.10 -6.89 3.93
N ASP A 119 8.63 -7.21 5.12
CA ASP A 119 8.61 -8.57 5.65
C ASP A 119 7.72 -9.48 4.81
N ALA A 120 6.55 -9.00 4.37
CA ALA A 120 5.65 -9.74 3.48
C ALA A 120 6.31 -10.05 2.13
N LYS A 121 6.98 -9.06 1.51
CA LYS A 121 7.72 -9.27 0.26
C LYS A 121 8.89 -10.23 0.42
N PHE A 122 9.62 -10.13 1.52
CA PHE A 122 10.73 -11.04 1.83
C PHE A 122 10.22 -12.47 2.01
N ALA A 123 9.16 -12.68 2.80
CA ALA A 123 8.54 -13.97 3.03
C ALA A 123 7.98 -14.61 1.75
N ALA A 124 7.43 -13.78 0.85
CA ALA A 124 6.92 -14.22 -0.45
C ALA A 124 7.98 -14.30 -1.56
N ALA A 125 9.26 -14.03 -1.25
CA ALA A 125 10.38 -14.01 -2.21
C ALA A 125 10.13 -13.11 -3.44
N LEU A 126 9.48 -11.95 -3.25
CA LEU A 126 9.05 -11.03 -4.31
C LEU A 126 10.06 -9.92 -4.64
N GLY A 127 11.33 -10.14 -4.27
CA GLY A 127 12.41 -9.18 -4.38
C GLY A 127 12.38 -8.09 -3.29
N ASP A 128 13.44 -7.30 -3.25
CA ASP A 128 13.59 -6.25 -2.25
C ASP A 128 12.58 -5.11 -2.44
N LEU A 129 12.27 -4.45 -1.33
CA LEU A 129 11.50 -3.21 -1.31
C LEU A 129 12.50 -2.05 -1.18
N GLU A 130 12.54 -1.17 -2.17
CA GLU A 130 13.35 0.05 -2.06
C GLU A 130 12.63 1.03 -1.11
N VAL A 131 13.30 1.47 -0.05
CA VAL A 131 12.73 2.41 0.92
C VAL A 131 13.50 3.72 0.83
N ARG A 132 12.78 4.80 0.51
CA ARG A 132 13.33 6.15 0.42
C ARG A 132 12.80 6.99 1.57
N HIS A 133 13.68 7.76 2.19
CA HIS A 133 13.31 8.73 3.20
C HIS A 133 13.54 10.13 2.66
N VAL A 134 12.51 10.97 2.68
CA VAL A 134 12.56 12.34 2.17
C VAL A 134 12.20 13.29 3.31
N SER A 135 12.91 14.42 3.41
CA SER A 135 12.69 15.43 4.43
C SER A 135 11.61 16.46 4.07
N ASP A 136 10.76 16.16 3.09
CA ASP A 136 9.70 17.05 2.63
C ASP A 136 8.42 16.85 3.43
N ALA A 137 7.76 17.95 3.79
CA ALA A 137 6.50 17.91 4.54
C ALA A 137 5.32 17.38 3.70
N SER A 138 5.30 17.70 2.40
CA SER A 138 4.35 17.13 1.44
C SER A 138 5.09 16.33 0.38
N LEU A 139 4.61 15.11 0.13
CA LEU A 139 5.15 14.26 -0.94
C LEU A 139 4.37 14.39 -2.26
N ASP A 140 3.46 15.37 -2.38
CA ASP A 140 2.59 15.53 -3.55
C ASP A 140 3.37 15.58 -4.88
N ALA A 141 4.54 16.23 -4.88
CA ALA A 141 5.40 16.37 -6.06
C ALA A 141 6.06 15.05 -6.49
N LEU A 142 6.22 14.11 -5.56
CA LEU A 142 6.85 12.80 -5.77
C LEU A 142 5.84 11.72 -6.18
N CYS A 143 4.55 11.99 -6.00
CA CYS A 143 3.48 11.04 -6.30
C CYS A 143 3.14 11.04 -7.79
N THR A 144 3.47 9.96 -8.50
CA THR A 144 3.05 9.80 -9.90
C THR A 144 1.55 9.51 -9.96
N THR A 145 0.76 10.51 -10.35
CA THR A 145 -0.70 10.36 -10.41
C THR A 145 -1.13 9.49 -11.60
N ARG A 146 -2.33 8.89 -11.51
CA ARG A 146 -2.94 8.10 -12.61
C ARG A 146 -2.95 8.83 -13.96
N VAL A 147 -3.13 10.15 -13.96
CA VAL A 147 -3.16 10.95 -15.20
C VAL A 147 -1.77 11.05 -15.82
N GLN A 148 -0.74 11.30 -15.01
CA GLN A 148 0.65 11.34 -15.48
C GLN A 148 1.10 9.96 -15.97
N ALA A 149 0.79 8.89 -15.22
CA ALA A 149 1.13 7.53 -15.64
C ALA A 149 0.45 7.11 -16.95
N ARG A 150 -0.83 7.48 -17.14
CA ARG A 150 -1.56 7.22 -18.39
C ARG A 150 -1.00 8.04 -19.56
N ALA A 151 -0.65 9.30 -19.34
CA ALA A 151 -0.06 10.16 -20.36
C ALA A 151 1.32 9.65 -20.81
N ALA A 152 2.20 9.27 -19.87
CA ALA A 152 3.51 8.70 -20.18
C ALA A 152 3.40 7.39 -20.98
N ARG A 153 2.48 6.50 -20.59
CA ARG A 153 2.17 5.27 -21.35
C ARG A 153 1.68 5.57 -22.76
N ALA A 154 0.77 6.52 -22.91
CA ALA A 154 0.26 6.91 -24.22
C ALA A 154 1.34 7.53 -25.12
N ALA A 155 2.33 8.18 -24.51
CA ALA A 155 3.47 8.79 -25.22
C ALA A 155 4.64 7.82 -25.48
N GLY A 156 4.62 6.60 -24.93
CA GLY A 156 5.74 5.64 -25.03
C GLY A 156 7.01 6.08 -24.28
N VAL A 157 6.89 7.04 -23.34
CA VAL A 157 8.02 7.59 -22.60
C VAL A 157 8.10 6.96 -21.21
N ALA A 158 9.31 6.80 -20.68
CA ALA A 158 9.52 6.43 -19.29
C ALA A 158 8.76 7.41 -18.37
N ARG A 159 8.09 6.86 -17.34
CA ARG A 159 7.28 7.69 -16.44
C ARG A 159 8.19 8.72 -15.75
N PRO A 160 7.74 9.97 -15.56
CA PRO A 160 8.49 10.93 -14.76
C PRO A 160 8.66 10.34 -13.37
N VAL A 161 9.91 10.08 -12.99
CA VAL A 161 10.25 9.65 -11.65
C VAL A 161 9.98 10.88 -10.78
N GLY A 162 8.97 10.81 -9.92
CA GLY A 162 8.78 11.83 -8.91
C GLY A 162 10.01 11.82 -8.01
N GLY A 163 10.83 12.87 -8.13
CA GLY A 163 12.04 13.24 -7.36
C GLY A 163 12.81 12.10 -6.68
#